data_AF-A0A978SR29-F1
#
_entry.id   AF-A0A978SR29-F1
#
_cell.length_a   1.000
_cell.length_b   1.000
_cell.length_c   1.000
_cell.angle_alpha   90.00
_cell.angle_beta   90.00
_cell.angle_gamma   90.00
#
_symmetry.space_group_name_H-M   'P 1'
#
loop_
_entity.id
_entity.type
_entity.pdbx_description
1 polymer ?
#
loop_
_entity_poly.entity_id
_entity_poly.type
_entity_poly.pdbx_seq_one_letter_code
_entity_poly.pdbx_strand_id
1 'polypeptide(L)'
;MNGLSKYWTLIRIDAAEAGEGYKIQPLTSAQDFVLTKFTELDDSQKTENFTVQSELFYLARTNTTCQEESTRAELCLRCYISHPILQACQKRARLFGTGKGFTYRDLLPFVLNDDGRSQLQTFVPFSIEILNSFSPERQCSLGKWADLRVKRHPELNQFLLEHGLRFCSDWALLNRADPRDFKGIDRHLIEVFHQVYRRDRPQQHRQGLRQKCPDPTTAQLQEMAQLLRDRQVLISSASSVISQLKSIASMLRQEEIWGRSGFPVTEPLEVTDPTTGETTVKEIPDETYSNNLETENQLELQNFCQEQLLCCLDEAIQSGISEHVRQLEQRPRYAHLAHQVEPALRLLYFEKQSQAQIAASLVQASRSD
;
A
#
# COMPACT_ATOMS: atom_id res chain seq x y z
N MET A 1 -12.15 -34.68 3.60
CA MET A 1 -13.16 -33.99 4.43
C MET A 1 -14.44 -33.91 3.63
N ASN A 2 -15.54 -34.46 4.16
CA ASN A 2 -16.82 -34.54 3.47
C ASN A 2 -17.26 -33.14 3.02
N GLY A 3 -17.62 -32.97 1.74
CA GLY A 3 -17.91 -31.66 1.13
C GLY A 3 -19.04 -30.91 1.86
N LEU A 4 -19.92 -31.67 2.50
CA LEU A 4 -21.07 -31.17 3.23
C LEU A 4 -20.72 -30.51 4.56
N SER A 5 -19.55 -30.81 5.15
CA SER A 5 -19.16 -30.27 6.46
C SER A 5 -19.17 -28.75 6.54
N LYS A 6 -18.91 -28.10 5.41
CA LYS A 6 -18.92 -26.65 5.27
C LYS A 6 -20.29 -26.01 5.55
N TYR A 7 -21.38 -26.77 5.47
CA TYR A 7 -22.74 -26.27 5.73
C TYR A 7 -23.14 -26.35 7.21
N TRP A 8 -22.31 -26.93 8.08
CA TRP A 8 -22.57 -26.95 9.52
C TRP A 8 -21.38 -26.50 10.37
N THR A 9 -20.24 -26.19 9.76
CA THR A 9 -19.11 -25.57 10.45
C THR A 9 -19.04 -24.08 10.15
N LEU A 10 -19.06 -23.24 11.17
CA LEU A 10 -18.91 -21.80 11.05
C LEU A 10 -17.49 -21.37 11.40
N ILE A 11 -16.82 -20.63 10.51
CA ILE A 11 -15.52 -20.04 10.80
C ILE A 11 -15.72 -18.72 11.54
N ARG A 12 -15.12 -18.60 12.73
CA ARG A 12 -15.19 -17.41 13.58
C ARG A 12 -13.81 -16.95 13.99
N ILE A 13 -13.66 -15.65 14.22
CA ILE A 13 -12.43 -15.09 14.77
C ILE A 13 -12.16 -15.71 16.15
N ASP A 14 -10.91 -16.09 16.39
CA ASP A 14 -10.46 -16.54 17.69
C ASP A 14 -9.61 -15.45 18.34
N ALA A 15 -10.22 -14.73 19.29
CA ALA A 15 -9.57 -13.62 20.00
C ALA A 15 -8.49 -14.08 20.99
N ALA A 16 -8.38 -15.40 21.26
CA ALA A 16 -7.46 -15.93 22.26
C ALA A 16 -6.01 -16.16 21.74
N GLU A 17 -5.69 -15.73 20.51
CA GLU A 17 -4.37 -15.77 19.84
C GLU A 17 -3.62 -17.13 19.77
N ALA A 18 -4.14 -18.20 20.39
CA ALA A 18 -3.46 -19.47 20.56
C ALA A 18 -3.41 -20.38 19.29
N GLY A 19 -3.73 -19.85 18.11
CA GLY A 19 -3.83 -20.64 16.87
C GLY A 19 -3.82 -19.80 15.59
N GLU A 20 -4.51 -20.26 14.55
CA GLU A 20 -4.60 -19.64 13.21
C GLU A 20 -5.36 -18.28 13.17
N GLY A 21 -5.71 -17.69 14.32
CA GLY A 21 -6.53 -16.47 14.41
C GLY A 21 -8.03 -16.68 14.11
N TYR A 22 -8.44 -17.90 13.81
CA TYR A 22 -9.83 -18.31 13.68
C TYR A 22 -10.05 -19.71 14.25
N LYS A 23 -11.29 -20.02 14.58
CA LYS A 23 -11.75 -21.35 14.98
C LYS A 23 -12.91 -21.82 14.13
N ILE A 24 -12.96 -23.13 13.92
CA ILE A 24 -14.05 -23.80 13.23
C ILE A 24 -15.04 -24.29 14.30
N GLN A 25 -16.20 -23.65 14.37
CA GLN A 25 -17.25 -23.99 15.32
C GLN A 25 -18.33 -24.85 14.63
N PRO A 26 -18.48 -26.14 15.00
CA PRO A 26 -19.62 -26.92 14.53
C PRO A 26 -20.92 -26.42 15.17
N LEU A 27 -21.96 -26.28 14.36
CA LEU A 27 -23.30 -25.87 14.81
C LEU A 27 -24.23 -27.07 14.71
N THR A 28 -24.59 -27.64 15.86
CA THR A 28 -25.43 -28.85 15.96
C THR A 28 -26.75 -28.69 15.20
N SER A 29 -27.43 -27.55 15.35
CA SER A 29 -28.70 -27.31 14.64
C SER A 29 -28.56 -27.30 13.11
N ALA A 30 -27.41 -26.89 12.58
CA ALA A 30 -27.15 -26.91 11.14
C ALA A 30 -26.74 -28.31 10.69
N GLN A 31 -25.96 -29.02 11.52
CA GLN A 31 -25.53 -30.39 11.26
C GLN A 31 -26.72 -31.34 11.19
N ASP A 32 -27.60 -31.31 12.20
CA ASP A 32 -28.79 -32.15 12.23
C ASP A 32 -29.69 -31.86 11.03
N PHE A 33 -29.84 -30.59 10.65
CA PHE A 33 -30.65 -30.18 9.51
C PHE A 33 -30.10 -30.71 8.18
N VAL A 34 -28.80 -30.53 7.93
CA VAL A 34 -28.14 -31.01 6.71
C VAL A 34 -28.18 -32.54 6.65
N LEU A 35 -27.85 -33.22 7.74
CA LEU A 35 -27.89 -34.68 7.79
C LEU A 35 -29.33 -35.21 7.60
N THR A 36 -30.35 -34.56 8.15
CA THR A 36 -31.75 -34.99 7.97
C THR A 36 -32.29 -34.74 6.56
N LYS A 37 -31.90 -33.63 5.91
CA LYS A 37 -32.43 -33.26 4.58
C LYS A 37 -31.66 -33.89 3.42
N PHE A 38 -30.39 -34.20 3.64
CA PHE A 38 -29.48 -34.68 2.61
C PHE A 38 -28.93 -36.09 2.92
N THR A 39 -29.63 -36.86 3.77
CA THR A 39 -29.24 -38.21 4.22
C THR A 39 -29.13 -39.23 3.07
N GLU A 40 -29.86 -39.00 1.98
CA GLU A 40 -29.88 -39.86 0.78
C GLU A 40 -28.84 -39.47 -0.29
N LEU A 41 -28.08 -38.40 -0.07
CA LEU A 41 -26.99 -37.99 -0.98
C LEU A 41 -25.73 -38.79 -0.65
N ASP A 42 -25.70 -40.01 -1.20
CA ASP A 42 -24.65 -41.00 -1.09
C ASP A 42 -23.23 -40.46 -1.39
N ASP A 43 -22.22 -40.92 -0.62
CA ASP A 43 -20.80 -40.54 -0.71
C ASP A 43 -20.15 -40.93 -2.07
N SER A 44 -20.90 -41.64 -2.92
CA SER A 44 -20.47 -42.15 -4.23
C SER A 44 -20.59 -41.12 -5.37
N GLN A 45 -21.45 -40.10 -5.22
CA GLN A 45 -21.51 -38.96 -6.14
C GLN A 45 -20.91 -37.76 -5.42
N LYS A 46 -19.87 -37.14 -6.01
CA LYS A 46 -19.40 -35.82 -5.62
C LYS A 46 -20.61 -34.89 -5.64
N THR A 47 -21.30 -34.71 -4.50
CA THR A 47 -22.48 -33.87 -4.43
C THR A 47 -22.04 -32.48 -4.87
N GLU A 48 -22.49 -32.06 -6.05
CA GLU A 48 -22.13 -30.76 -6.55
C GLU A 48 -22.67 -29.76 -5.57
N ASN A 49 -21.78 -28.94 -4.98
CA ASN A 49 -22.16 -27.88 -4.04
C ASN A 49 -23.31 -27.01 -4.58
N PHE A 50 -23.47 -26.96 -5.90
CA PHE A 50 -24.57 -26.33 -6.59
C PHE A 50 -25.94 -26.88 -6.18
N THR A 51 -26.13 -28.21 -6.08
CA THR A 51 -27.40 -28.84 -5.72
C THR A 51 -27.81 -28.51 -4.28
N VAL A 52 -26.87 -28.67 -3.34
CA VAL A 52 -27.11 -28.35 -1.92
C VAL A 52 -27.39 -26.86 -1.73
N GLN A 53 -26.63 -25.99 -2.41
CA GLN A 53 -26.85 -24.54 -2.34
C GLN A 53 -28.22 -24.16 -2.90
N SER A 54 -28.61 -24.71 -4.05
CA SER A 54 -29.88 -24.38 -4.70
C SER A 54 -31.06 -24.76 -3.81
N GLU A 55 -31.01 -25.95 -3.21
CA GLU A 55 -32.04 -26.43 -2.29
C GLU A 55 -32.10 -25.57 -1.02
N LEU A 56 -30.96 -25.31 -0.38
CA LEU A 56 -30.92 -24.44 0.80
C LEU A 56 -31.40 -23.01 0.49
N PHE A 57 -31.10 -22.47 -0.69
CA PHE A 57 -31.61 -21.16 -1.11
C PHE A 57 -33.12 -21.15 -1.31
N TYR A 58 -33.66 -22.22 -1.90
CA TYR A 58 -35.11 -22.38 -2.06
C TYR A 58 -35.80 -22.45 -0.69
N LEU A 59 -35.29 -23.26 0.23
CA LEU A 59 -35.82 -23.39 1.58
C LEU A 59 -35.72 -22.10 2.40
N ALA A 60 -34.66 -21.32 2.20
CA ALA A 60 -34.47 -20.04 2.90
C ALA A 60 -35.40 -18.93 2.37
N ARG A 61 -35.71 -18.90 1.07
CA ARG A 61 -36.46 -17.80 0.43
C ARG A 61 -37.95 -18.06 0.19
N THR A 62 -38.41 -19.31 0.26
CA THR A 62 -39.83 -19.60 0.06
C THR A 62 -40.62 -19.46 1.35
N ASN A 63 -41.80 -18.82 1.27
CA ASN A 63 -42.75 -18.75 2.39
C ASN A 63 -43.50 -20.08 2.64
N THR A 64 -43.13 -21.14 1.91
CA THR A 64 -43.81 -22.44 1.95
C THR A 64 -43.30 -23.33 3.09
N THR A 65 -42.13 -23.04 3.64
CA THR A 65 -41.49 -23.80 4.72
C THR A 65 -41.78 -23.20 6.09
N CYS A 66 -41.66 -24.01 7.14
CA CYS A 66 -41.73 -23.51 8.51
C CYS A 66 -40.63 -22.47 8.75
N GLN A 67 -40.91 -21.40 9.50
CA GLN A 67 -39.94 -20.34 9.82
C GLN A 67 -38.63 -20.91 10.41
N GLU A 68 -38.71 -22.01 11.16
CA GLU A 68 -37.53 -22.72 11.67
C GLU A 68 -36.67 -23.35 10.58
N GLU A 69 -37.29 -23.95 9.55
CA GLU A 69 -36.57 -24.56 8.43
C GLU A 69 -35.89 -23.51 7.57
N SER A 70 -36.57 -22.40 7.29
CA SER A 70 -35.98 -21.24 6.59
C SER A 70 -34.76 -20.70 7.36
N THR A 71 -34.89 -20.54 8.69
CA THR A 71 -33.80 -20.08 9.55
C THR A 71 -32.62 -21.05 9.56
N ARG A 72 -32.87 -22.37 9.63
CA ARG A 72 -31.81 -23.40 9.60
C ARG A 72 -31.14 -23.44 8.22
N ALA A 73 -31.89 -23.31 7.14
CA ALA A 73 -31.34 -23.26 5.79
C ALA A 73 -30.44 -22.04 5.58
N GLU A 74 -30.85 -20.86 6.06
CA GLU A 74 -30.02 -19.66 6.05
C GLU A 74 -28.73 -19.84 6.87
N LEU A 75 -28.84 -20.45 8.06
CA LEU A 75 -27.68 -20.74 8.90
C LEU A 75 -26.67 -21.66 8.18
N CYS A 76 -27.15 -22.68 7.46
CA CYS A 76 -26.30 -23.57 6.67
C CYS A 76 -25.55 -22.82 5.55
N LEU A 77 -26.22 -21.89 4.89
CA LEU A 77 -25.61 -21.05 3.85
C LEU A 77 -24.58 -20.07 4.43
N ARG A 78 -24.84 -19.51 5.63
CA ARG A 78 -23.90 -18.67 6.37
C ARG A 78 -22.63 -19.43 6.76
N CYS A 79 -22.78 -20.65 7.28
CA CYS A 79 -21.65 -21.57 7.53
C CYS A 79 -20.81 -21.76 6.26
N TYR A 80 -21.47 -22.06 5.14
CA TYR A 80 -20.77 -22.24 3.88
C TYR A 80 -19.98 -20.99 3.48
N ILE A 81 -20.59 -19.81 3.52
CA ILE A 81 -19.99 -18.51 3.13
C ILE A 81 -18.76 -18.15 3.96
N SER A 82 -18.73 -18.53 5.24
CA SER A 82 -17.57 -18.26 6.10
C SER A 82 -16.26 -18.85 5.54
N HIS A 83 -16.33 -19.95 4.78
CA HIS A 83 -15.16 -20.58 4.17
C HIS A 83 -14.59 -19.80 2.97
N PRO A 84 -15.36 -19.45 1.91
CA PRO A 84 -14.88 -18.55 0.87
C PRO A 84 -14.39 -17.20 1.38
N ILE A 85 -14.97 -16.65 2.46
CA ILE A 85 -14.48 -15.41 3.06
C ILE A 85 -13.04 -15.59 3.58
N LEU A 86 -12.82 -16.60 4.43
CA LEU A 86 -11.48 -16.91 4.94
C LEU A 86 -10.48 -17.14 3.80
N GLN A 87 -10.86 -17.94 2.80
CA GLN A 87 -10.01 -18.22 1.64
C GLN A 87 -9.67 -16.96 0.85
N ALA A 88 -10.61 -16.01 0.71
CA ALA A 88 -10.37 -14.75 0.04
C ALA A 88 -9.38 -13.89 0.84
N CYS A 89 -9.51 -13.82 2.16
CA CYS A 89 -8.54 -13.11 3.02
C CYS A 89 -7.14 -13.72 2.93
N GLN A 90 -7.02 -15.05 3.02
CA GLN A 90 -5.75 -15.77 2.88
C GLN A 90 -5.11 -15.50 1.50
N LYS A 91 -5.88 -15.56 0.42
CA LYS A 91 -5.37 -15.24 -0.93
C LYS A 91 -4.87 -13.80 -1.03
N ARG A 92 -5.60 -12.84 -0.45
CA ARG A 92 -5.20 -11.43 -0.49
C ARG A 92 -3.94 -11.17 0.31
N ALA A 93 -3.81 -11.75 1.50
CA ALA A 93 -2.58 -11.65 2.29
C ALA A 93 -1.39 -12.30 1.58
N ARG A 94 -1.56 -13.46 0.93
CA ARG A 94 -0.50 -14.07 0.13
C ARG A 94 -0.08 -13.21 -1.06
N LEU A 95 -1.02 -12.52 -1.71
CA LEU A 95 -0.73 -11.70 -2.88
C LEU A 95 -0.14 -10.32 -2.52
N PHE A 96 -0.51 -9.78 -1.36
CA PHE A 96 -0.26 -8.37 -1.07
C PHE A 96 0.28 -8.08 0.34
N GLY A 97 0.26 -9.05 1.25
CA GLY A 97 0.71 -8.91 2.63
C GLY A 97 2.23 -9.01 2.77
N THR A 98 2.89 -9.83 1.94
CA THR A 98 4.35 -9.98 1.96
C THR A 98 5.04 -8.63 1.73
N GLY A 99 5.83 -8.19 2.72
CA GLY A 99 6.57 -6.92 2.66
C GLY A 99 5.74 -5.67 2.96
N LYS A 100 4.45 -5.80 3.29
CA LYS A 100 3.55 -4.67 3.62
C LYS A 100 3.06 -4.66 5.07
N GLY A 101 3.58 -5.55 5.91
CA GLY A 101 3.34 -5.53 7.36
C GLY A 101 1.93 -5.95 7.80
N PHE A 102 1.18 -6.69 6.96
CA PHE A 102 -0.09 -7.28 7.37
C PHE A 102 -0.24 -8.71 6.87
N THR A 103 -1.04 -9.49 7.59
CA THR A 103 -1.35 -10.90 7.35
C THR A 103 -2.84 -11.08 7.05
N TYR A 104 -3.27 -12.32 6.80
CA TYR A 104 -4.70 -12.59 6.64
C TYR A 104 -5.49 -12.36 7.93
N ARG A 105 -4.82 -12.45 9.11
CA ARG A 105 -5.45 -12.28 10.42
C ARG A 105 -5.98 -10.86 10.59
N ASP A 106 -5.21 -9.88 10.11
CA ASP A 106 -5.60 -8.46 10.12
C ASP A 106 -6.82 -8.19 9.25
N LEU A 107 -7.09 -9.05 8.25
CA LEU A 107 -8.26 -8.93 7.38
C LEU A 107 -9.52 -9.54 7.98
N LEU A 108 -9.41 -10.49 8.91
CA LEU A 108 -10.56 -11.25 9.43
C LEU A 108 -11.59 -10.38 10.18
N PRO A 109 -11.19 -9.43 11.06
CA PRO A 109 -12.11 -8.55 11.78
C PRO A 109 -13.13 -7.82 10.90
N PHE A 110 -12.75 -7.49 9.66
CA PHE A 110 -13.61 -6.76 8.73
C PHE A 110 -14.71 -7.62 8.09
N VAL A 111 -14.53 -8.94 8.02
CA VAL A 111 -15.39 -9.80 7.17
C VAL A 111 -15.88 -11.08 7.83
N LEU A 112 -15.25 -11.57 8.91
CA LEU A 112 -15.69 -12.71 9.71
C LEU A 112 -16.38 -12.27 10.99
N ASN A 113 -17.46 -11.51 10.82
CA ASN A 113 -18.26 -10.91 11.89
C ASN A 113 -19.57 -11.69 12.19
N ASP A 114 -19.69 -12.93 11.69
CA ASP A 114 -20.84 -13.79 11.90
C ASP A 114 -20.64 -14.70 13.12
N ASP A 115 -21.63 -14.74 14.02
CA ASP A 115 -21.65 -15.59 15.21
C ASP A 115 -22.62 -16.79 15.12
N GLY A 116 -23.30 -16.94 13.99
CA GLY A 116 -24.27 -18.00 13.72
C GLY A 116 -25.60 -17.81 14.43
N ARG A 117 -25.86 -16.66 15.06
CA ARG A 117 -27.13 -16.39 15.74
C ARG A 117 -28.15 -15.81 14.76
N SER A 118 -29.42 -16.14 14.96
CA SER A 118 -30.54 -15.74 14.09
C SER A 118 -31.32 -14.53 14.61
N GLN A 119 -30.92 -13.93 15.74
CA GLN A 119 -31.63 -12.82 16.36
C GLN A 119 -31.18 -11.47 15.80
N LEU A 120 -32.15 -10.55 15.70
CA LEU A 120 -32.02 -9.14 15.33
C LEU A 120 -30.95 -8.44 16.17
N GLN A 121 -29.70 -8.56 15.76
CA GLN A 121 -28.67 -7.63 16.16
C GLN A 121 -28.94 -6.32 15.40
N THR A 122 -28.67 -5.18 16.03
CA THR A 122 -28.58 -3.88 15.37
C THR A 122 -27.59 -3.88 14.20
N PHE A 123 -26.75 -4.91 14.16
CA PHE A 123 -25.70 -5.17 13.19
C PHE A 123 -26.07 -6.33 12.28
N VAL A 124 -25.90 -6.15 10.96
CA VAL A 124 -26.09 -7.21 9.96
C VAL A 124 -24.72 -7.82 9.64
N PRO A 125 -24.48 -9.11 9.92
CA PRO A 125 -23.24 -9.77 9.55
C PRO A 125 -23.00 -9.76 8.04
N PHE A 126 -21.72 -9.71 7.65
CA PHE A 126 -21.29 -9.64 6.26
C PHE A 126 -21.71 -10.89 5.45
N SER A 127 -21.78 -12.05 6.10
CA SER A 127 -22.31 -13.29 5.51
C SER A 127 -23.78 -13.14 5.07
N ILE A 128 -24.61 -12.44 5.85
CA ILE A 128 -26.01 -12.16 5.54
C ILE A 128 -26.10 -11.16 4.39
N GLU A 129 -25.25 -10.12 4.35
CA GLU A 129 -25.17 -9.22 3.20
C GLU A 129 -24.81 -9.94 1.89
N ILE A 130 -23.88 -10.90 1.95
CA ILE A 130 -23.52 -11.73 0.81
C ILE A 130 -24.73 -12.55 0.35
N LEU A 131 -25.47 -13.16 1.27
CA LEU A 131 -26.68 -13.94 0.94
C LEU A 131 -27.78 -13.07 0.33
N ASN A 132 -28.07 -11.92 0.93
CA ASN A 132 -29.10 -11.02 0.46
C ASN A 132 -28.79 -10.45 -0.94
N SER A 133 -27.51 -10.22 -1.23
CA SER A 133 -27.06 -9.74 -2.54
C SER A 133 -26.85 -10.84 -3.59
N PHE A 134 -26.92 -12.12 -3.19
CA PHE A 134 -26.75 -13.26 -4.10
C PHE A 134 -28.04 -13.61 -4.84
N SER A 135 -27.89 -13.91 -6.12
CA SER A 135 -28.96 -14.41 -6.99
C SER A 135 -28.46 -15.65 -7.72
N PRO A 136 -29.13 -16.81 -7.59
CA PRO A 136 -28.72 -18.05 -8.26
C PRO A 136 -28.82 -17.98 -9.80
N GLU A 137 -29.61 -17.04 -10.33
CA GLU A 137 -29.72 -16.75 -11.77
C GLU A 137 -28.43 -16.17 -12.37
N ARG A 138 -27.51 -15.66 -11.53
CA ARG A 138 -26.21 -15.18 -11.99
C ARG A 138 -25.32 -16.39 -12.25
N GLN A 139 -24.58 -16.39 -13.36
CA GLN A 139 -23.67 -17.48 -13.80
C GLN A 139 -22.43 -17.71 -12.88
N CYS A 140 -22.49 -17.34 -11.60
CA CYS A 140 -21.40 -17.52 -10.64
C CYS A 140 -21.86 -18.28 -9.39
N SER A 141 -21.03 -19.21 -8.90
CA SER A 141 -21.32 -19.94 -7.66
C SER A 141 -21.28 -19.03 -6.43
N LEU A 142 -21.95 -19.44 -5.35
CA LEU A 142 -21.99 -18.68 -4.09
C LEU A 142 -20.59 -18.36 -3.56
N GLY A 143 -19.65 -19.31 -3.65
CA GLY A 143 -18.26 -19.10 -3.25
C GLY A 143 -17.54 -18.04 -4.08
N LYS A 144 -17.76 -18.00 -5.41
CA LYS A 144 -17.20 -16.95 -6.28
C LYS A 144 -17.82 -15.58 -5.98
N TRP A 145 -19.11 -15.57 -5.64
CA TRP A 145 -19.80 -14.35 -5.23
C TRP A 145 -19.26 -13.81 -3.91
N ALA A 146 -19.08 -14.66 -2.90
CA ALA A 146 -18.47 -14.29 -1.62
C ALA A 146 -17.05 -13.72 -1.80
N ASP A 147 -16.21 -14.36 -2.63
CA ASP A 147 -14.87 -13.84 -2.98
C ASP A 147 -14.94 -12.45 -3.63
N LEU A 148 -15.89 -12.23 -4.56
CA LEU A 148 -16.11 -10.92 -5.18
C LEU A 148 -16.57 -9.87 -4.17
N ARG A 149 -17.40 -10.25 -3.19
CA ARG A 149 -17.89 -9.36 -2.14
C ARG A 149 -16.75 -8.96 -1.19
N VAL A 150 -15.91 -9.90 -0.75
CA VAL A 150 -14.69 -9.61 0.04
C VAL A 150 -13.78 -8.64 -0.71
N LYS A 151 -13.60 -8.84 -2.03
CA LYS A 151 -12.82 -7.93 -2.89
C LYS A 151 -13.35 -6.50 -2.91
N ARG A 152 -14.65 -6.32 -2.73
CA ARG A 152 -15.33 -5.02 -2.77
C ARG A 152 -15.68 -4.46 -1.39
N HIS A 153 -15.28 -5.13 -0.31
CA HIS A 153 -15.60 -4.70 1.05
C HIS A 153 -14.93 -3.34 1.35
N PRO A 154 -15.68 -2.30 1.73
CA PRO A 154 -15.17 -0.94 1.83
C PRO A 154 -14.12 -0.77 2.92
N GLU A 155 -14.40 -1.24 4.14
CA GLU A 155 -13.49 -1.11 5.28
C GLU A 155 -12.20 -1.91 5.08
N LEU A 156 -12.32 -3.12 4.50
CA LEU A 156 -11.16 -3.94 4.19
C LEU A 156 -10.33 -3.28 3.08
N ASN A 157 -10.96 -2.68 2.07
CA ASN A 157 -10.23 -1.93 1.05
C ASN A 157 -9.60 -0.65 1.63
N GLN A 158 -10.23 -0.01 2.62
CA GLN A 158 -9.64 1.12 3.34
C GLN A 158 -8.40 0.69 4.14
N PHE A 159 -8.48 -0.40 4.90
CA PHE A 159 -7.34 -0.98 5.59
C PHE A 159 -6.18 -1.29 4.62
N LEU A 160 -6.48 -1.91 3.48
CA LEU A 160 -5.46 -2.18 2.47
C LEU A 160 -4.88 -0.90 1.86
N LEU A 161 -5.70 0.15 1.70
CA LEU A 161 -5.23 1.46 1.25
C LEU A 161 -4.25 2.08 2.26
N GLU A 162 -4.51 1.94 3.56
CA GLU A 162 -3.62 2.40 4.64
C GLU A 162 -2.27 1.67 4.59
N HIS A 163 -2.26 0.39 4.19
CA HIS A 163 -1.04 -0.39 3.93
C HIS A 163 -0.47 -0.16 2.51
N GLY A 164 -0.87 0.92 1.85
CA GLY A 164 -0.36 1.33 0.54
C GLY A 164 -0.75 0.43 -0.63
N LEU A 165 -1.81 -0.38 -0.50
CA LEU A 165 -2.40 -1.16 -1.58
C LEU A 165 -3.57 -0.40 -2.20
N ARG A 166 -3.24 0.47 -3.16
CA ARG A 166 -4.24 1.16 -3.96
C ARG A 166 -4.64 0.31 -5.16
N PHE A 167 -5.92 -0.06 -5.24
CA PHE A 167 -6.52 -0.69 -6.45
C PHE A 167 -6.75 0.30 -7.61
N CYS A 168 -6.10 1.47 -7.59
CA CYS A 168 -6.08 2.39 -8.72
C CYS A 168 -4.95 1.96 -9.65
N SER A 169 -5.26 1.72 -10.93
CA SER A 169 -4.23 1.48 -11.93
C SER A 169 -3.28 2.67 -12.02
N ASP A 170 -2.05 2.43 -12.48
CA ASP A 170 -1.05 3.48 -12.73
C ASP A 170 -1.66 4.62 -13.57
N TRP A 171 -2.50 4.28 -14.54
CA TRP A 171 -3.19 5.22 -15.43
C TRP A 171 -4.28 6.03 -14.72
N ALA A 172 -4.93 5.46 -13.70
CA ALA A 172 -5.89 6.20 -12.89
C ALA A 172 -5.17 7.23 -12.00
N LEU A 173 -3.95 6.94 -11.52
CA LEU A 173 -3.10 7.88 -10.79
C LEU A 173 -2.65 9.02 -11.70
N LEU A 174 -2.07 8.68 -12.86
CA LEU A 174 -1.62 9.66 -13.85
C LEU A 174 -2.76 10.54 -14.39
N ASN A 175 -3.99 10.01 -14.48
CA ASN A 175 -5.15 10.81 -14.86
C ASN A 175 -5.59 11.81 -13.79
N ARG A 176 -5.23 11.62 -12.52
CA ARG A 176 -5.55 12.55 -11.42
C ARG A 176 -4.44 13.56 -11.18
N ALA A 177 -3.21 13.21 -11.51
CA ALA A 177 -2.05 14.07 -11.42
C ALA A 177 -2.27 15.39 -12.18
N ASP A 178 -1.96 16.52 -11.56
CA ASP A 178 -1.97 17.82 -12.23
C ASP A 178 -0.59 18.03 -12.87
N PRO A 179 -0.50 18.33 -14.19
CA PRO A 179 0.80 18.58 -14.82
C PRO A 179 1.60 19.71 -14.19
N ARG A 180 0.94 20.62 -13.46
CA ARG A 180 1.57 21.73 -12.74
C ARG A 180 2.40 21.28 -11.53
N ASP A 181 2.13 20.10 -10.99
CA ASP A 181 2.86 19.54 -9.84
C ASP A 181 4.24 19.01 -10.25
N PHE A 182 4.48 18.85 -11.56
CA PHE A 182 5.70 18.26 -12.12
C PHE A 182 6.59 19.30 -12.78
N LYS A 183 7.89 18.99 -12.88
CA LYS A 183 8.89 19.84 -13.54
C LYS A 183 9.62 19.06 -14.64
N GLY A 184 10.12 19.81 -15.63
CA GLY A 184 10.95 19.24 -16.71
C GLY A 184 10.21 18.20 -17.55
N ILE A 185 10.86 17.04 -17.72
CA ILE A 185 10.41 15.96 -18.59
C ILE A 185 9.08 15.36 -18.13
N ASP A 186 8.90 15.19 -16.81
CA ASP A 186 7.72 14.56 -16.23
C ASP A 186 6.44 15.34 -16.51
N ARG A 187 6.53 16.68 -16.49
CA ARG A 187 5.42 17.56 -16.86
C ARG A 187 4.98 17.34 -18.29
N HIS A 188 5.94 17.35 -19.23
CA HIS A 188 5.63 17.12 -20.63
C HIS A 188 5.08 15.73 -20.89
N LEU A 189 5.57 14.72 -20.16
CA LEU A 189 5.10 13.35 -20.25
C LEU A 189 3.64 13.22 -19.81
N ILE A 190 3.25 13.87 -18.71
CA ILE A 190 1.86 13.86 -18.23
C ILE A 190 0.93 14.67 -19.14
N GLU A 191 1.37 15.82 -19.65
CA GLU A 191 0.59 16.62 -20.61
C GLU A 191 0.28 15.82 -21.89
N VAL A 192 1.29 15.16 -22.46
CA VAL A 192 1.15 14.31 -23.64
C VAL A 192 0.29 13.09 -23.35
N PHE A 193 0.47 12.47 -22.17
CA PHE A 193 -0.38 11.37 -21.72
C PHE A 193 -1.85 11.81 -21.62
N HIS A 194 -2.14 12.95 -21.00
CA HIS A 194 -3.51 13.48 -20.92
C HIS A 194 -4.08 13.76 -22.31
N GLN A 195 -3.29 14.32 -23.22
CA GLN A 195 -3.73 14.66 -24.57
C GLN A 195 -4.16 13.42 -25.37
N VAL A 196 -3.39 12.33 -25.32
CA VAL A 196 -3.67 11.11 -26.10
C VAL A 196 -4.65 10.19 -25.34
N TYR A 197 -4.35 9.88 -24.08
CA TYR A 197 -5.10 8.89 -23.32
C TYR A 197 -6.52 9.37 -22.95
N ARG A 198 -6.71 10.64 -22.57
CA ARG A 198 -8.06 11.16 -22.25
C ARG A 198 -8.92 11.37 -23.49
N ARG A 199 -8.31 11.71 -24.63
CA ARG A 199 -9.01 11.84 -25.93
C ARG A 199 -9.62 10.51 -26.37
N ASP A 200 -8.88 9.41 -26.24
CA ASP A 200 -9.28 8.11 -26.78
C ASP A 200 -10.18 7.32 -25.82
N ARG A 201 -10.18 7.67 -24.54
CA ARG A 201 -10.96 6.97 -23.50
C ARG A 201 -12.47 6.90 -23.77
N PRO A 202 -13.17 7.97 -24.23
CA PRO A 202 -14.58 7.88 -24.62
C PRO A 202 -14.80 6.95 -25.82
N GLN A 203 -13.83 6.85 -26.74
CA GLN A 203 -13.92 5.98 -27.92
C GLN A 203 -13.79 4.50 -27.52
N GLN A 204 -12.87 4.17 -26.60
CA GLN A 204 -12.74 2.81 -26.04
C GLN A 204 -14.01 2.36 -25.31
N HIS A 205 -14.67 3.26 -24.58
CA HIS A 205 -15.97 2.97 -23.94
C HIS A 205 -17.09 2.67 -24.95
N ARG A 206 -17.10 3.35 -26.09
CA ARG A 206 -18.05 3.08 -27.19
C ARG A 206 -17.79 1.73 -27.87
N GLN A 207 -16.54 1.26 -27.86
CA GLN A 207 -16.13 -0.04 -28.43
C GLN A 207 -16.31 -1.24 -27.47
N GLY A 208 -16.96 -1.05 -26.31
CA GLY A 208 -17.30 -2.14 -25.40
C GLY A 208 -16.24 -2.45 -24.33
N LEU A 209 -15.10 -1.77 -24.32
CA LEU A 209 -14.09 -1.85 -23.25
C LEU A 209 -14.58 -1.06 -22.03
N ARG A 210 -15.51 -1.63 -21.25
CA ARG A 210 -16.01 -1.06 -19.98
C ARG A 210 -15.07 -1.31 -18.80
N GLN A 211 -13.76 -1.47 -19.04
CA GLN A 211 -12.77 -1.66 -17.97
C GLN A 211 -12.37 -0.32 -17.35
N LYS A 212 -12.06 -0.31 -16.05
CA LYS A 212 -11.58 0.87 -15.35
C LYS A 212 -10.11 1.11 -15.74
N CYS A 213 -9.87 2.12 -16.59
CA CYS A 213 -8.56 2.62 -16.99
C CYS A 213 -7.59 1.53 -17.51
N PRO A 214 -7.80 1.01 -18.74
CA PRO A 214 -6.95 -0.01 -19.34
C PRO A 214 -5.54 0.51 -19.67
N ASP A 215 -4.59 -0.39 -19.90
CA ASP A 215 -3.23 -0.01 -20.32
C ASP A 215 -3.26 0.75 -21.66
N PRO A 216 -2.38 1.76 -21.85
CA PRO A 216 -2.26 2.48 -23.11
C PRO A 216 -1.84 1.51 -24.22
N THR A 217 -2.49 1.62 -25.37
CA THR A 217 -2.18 0.77 -26.53
C THR A 217 -0.83 1.15 -27.13
N THR A 218 -0.22 0.22 -27.87
CA THR A 218 1.06 0.47 -28.56
C THR A 218 0.97 1.66 -29.52
N ALA A 219 -0.18 1.84 -30.18
CA ALA A 219 -0.44 3.00 -31.03
C ALA A 219 -0.45 4.32 -30.24
N GLN A 220 -1.09 4.32 -29.06
CA GLN A 220 -1.09 5.49 -28.16
C GLN A 220 0.32 5.83 -27.68
N LEU A 221 1.13 4.83 -27.32
CA LEU A 221 2.51 5.05 -26.87
C LEU A 221 3.40 5.59 -28.00
N GLN A 222 3.19 5.15 -29.24
CA GLN A 222 3.89 5.67 -30.41
C GLN A 222 3.49 7.12 -30.70
N GLU A 223 2.21 7.45 -30.59
CA GLU A 223 1.72 8.82 -30.72
C GLU A 223 2.30 9.74 -29.64
N MET A 224 2.32 9.28 -28.38
CA MET A 224 2.96 10.01 -27.28
C MET A 224 4.46 10.24 -27.55
N ALA A 225 5.19 9.23 -28.05
CA ALA A 225 6.60 9.37 -28.41
C ALA A 225 6.83 10.37 -29.56
N GLN A 226 5.89 10.48 -30.52
CA GLN A 226 5.96 11.50 -31.56
C GLN A 226 5.77 12.91 -30.98
N LEU A 227 4.73 13.10 -30.16
CA LEU A 227 4.44 14.40 -29.53
C LEU A 227 5.56 14.88 -28.59
N LEU A 228 6.28 13.95 -27.95
CA LEU A 228 7.45 14.28 -27.12
C LEU A 228 8.65 14.71 -27.97
N ARG A 229 8.86 14.08 -29.13
CA ARG A 229 9.91 14.49 -30.09
C ARG A 229 9.64 15.88 -30.65
N ASP A 230 8.39 16.18 -30.98
CA ASP A 230 8.00 17.51 -31.47
C ASP A 230 8.24 18.61 -30.41
N ARG A 231 8.23 18.23 -29.13
CA ARG A 231 8.56 19.10 -27.98
C ARG A 231 10.04 19.07 -27.58
N GLN A 232 10.92 18.49 -28.41
CA GLN A 232 12.36 18.38 -28.18
C GLN A 232 12.76 17.60 -26.90
N VAL A 233 11.91 16.69 -26.44
CA VAL A 233 12.21 15.80 -25.30
C VAL A 233 12.92 14.54 -25.81
N LEU A 234 14.01 14.13 -25.16
CA LEU A 234 14.90 13.03 -25.59
C LEU A 234 14.26 11.62 -25.60
N ILE A 235 13.00 11.48 -25.17
CA ILE A 235 12.31 10.18 -25.11
C ILE A 235 11.85 9.80 -26.51
N SER A 236 12.60 8.91 -27.14
CA SER A 236 12.43 8.60 -28.57
C SER A 236 11.67 7.30 -28.85
N SER A 237 11.35 6.49 -27.84
CA SER A 237 10.74 5.16 -28.02
C SER A 237 9.51 4.92 -27.15
N ALA A 238 8.54 4.17 -27.69
CA ALA A 238 7.31 3.79 -26.97
C ALA A 238 7.59 2.99 -25.68
N SER A 239 8.66 2.19 -25.65
CA SER A 239 9.11 1.46 -24.46
C SER A 239 9.68 2.38 -23.38
N SER A 240 10.36 3.46 -23.75
CA SER A 240 10.85 4.45 -22.81
C SER A 240 9.72 5.34 -22.27
N VAL A 241 8.73 5.66 -23.10
CA VAL A 241 7.51 6.37 -22.66
C VAL A 241 6.78 5.58 -21.57
N ILE A 242 6.52 4.28 -21.80
CA ILE A 242 5.79 3.47 -20.81
C ILE A 242 6.60 3.24 -19.54
N SER A 243 7.92 3.08 -19.61
CA SER A 243 8.75 2.91 -18.42
C SER A 243 8.76 4.17 -17.56
N GLN A 244 8.88 5.35 -18.17
CA GLN A 244 8.84 6.62 -17.45
C GLN A 244 7.45 6.92 -16.87
N LEU A 245 6.36 6.66 -17.61
CA LEU A 245 5.00 6.80 -17.07
C LEU A 245 4.78 5.90 -15.84
N LYS A 246 5.28 4.67 -15.88
CA LYS A 246 5.24 3.76 -14.72
C LYS A 246 6.09 4.25 -13.55
N SER A 247 7.25 4.84 -13.83
CA SER A 247 8.10 5.47 -12.80
C SER A 247 7.35 6.60 -12.08
N ILE A 248 6.75 7.52 -12.84
CA ILE A 248 5.94 8.62 -12.28
C ILE A 248 4.74 8.09 -11.49
N ALA A 249 4.05 7.06 -12.00
CA ALA A 249 2.95 6.44 -11.28
C ALA A 249 3.40 5.80 -9.95
N SER A 250 4.62 5.25 -9.91
CA SER A 250 5.24 4.71 -8.69
C SER A 250 5.55 5.82 -7.68
N MET A 251 6.15 6.93 -8.13
CA MET A 251 6.43 8.11 -7.31
C MET A 251 5.15 8.67 -6.69
N LEU A 252 4.13 8.94 -7.51
CA LEU A 252 2.81 9.43 -7.06
C LEU A 252 2.17 8.49 -6.04
N ARG A 253 2.34 7.18 -6.22
CA ARG A 253 1.84 6.18 -5.29
C ARG A 253 2.56 6.27 -3.96
N GLN A 254 3.88 6.46 -3.94
CA GLN A 254 4.66 6.63 -2.72
C GLN A 254 4.29 7.92 -1.98
N GLU A 255 4.21 9.05 -2.68
CA GLU A 255 3.85 10.35 -2.07
C GLU A 255 2.45 10.33 -1.43
N GLU A 256 1.49 9.68 -2.08
CA GLU A 256 0.13 9.59 -1.53
C GLU A 256 0.05 8.63 -0.34
N ILE A 257 0.88 7.58 -0.32
CA ILE A 257 1.03 6.73 0.86
C ILE A 257 1.60 7.57 2.00
N TRP A 258 2.71 8.29 1.76
CA TRP A 258 3.36 9.12 2.76
C TRP A 258 2.45 10.21 3.32
N GLY A 259 1.68 10.88 2.45
CA GLY A 259 0.72 11.91 2.84
C GLY A 259 -0.44 11.37 3.72
N ARG A 260 -0.68 10.05 3.72
CA ARG A 260 -1.72 9.41 4.54
C ARG A 260 -1.19 8.68 5.77
N SER A 261 -0.05 8.00 5.65
CA SER A 261 0.59 7.28 6.77
C SER A 261 1.37 8.21 7.70
N GLY A 262 1.72 9.42 7.24
CA GLY A 262 2.55 10.36 7.99
C GLY A 262 4.04 9.97 8.07
N PHE A 263 4.41 8.83 7.49
CA PHE A 263 5.77 8.29 7.48
C PHE A 263 6.06 7.59 6.15
N PRO A 264 7.33 7.58 5.68
CA PRO A 264 7.71 6.76 4.53
C PRO A 264 7.41 5.28 4.78
N VAL A 265 7.12 4.52 3.72
CA VAL A 265 6.93 3.07 3.81
C VAL A 265 8.24 2.45 4.28
N THR A 266 8.33 2.17 5.58
CA THR A 266 9.43 1.40 6.17
C THR A 266 9.08 -0.07 6.06
N GLU A 267 9.97 -0.87 5.49
CA GLU A 267 9.83 -2.31 5.59
C GLU A 267 9.93 -2.70 7.07
N PRO A 268 8.92 -3.39 7.64
CA PRO A 268 9.03 -3.90 9.00
C PRO A 268 10.22 -4.86 9.09
N LEU A 269 11.01 -4.75 10.17
CA LEU A 269 12.09 -5.69 10.49
C LEU A 269 11.58 -7.12 10.72
N GLU A 270 10.28 -7.26 10.98
CA GLU A 270 9.59 -8.50 11.20
C GLU A 270 8.79 -8.88 9.95
N VAL A 271 9.13 -9.99 9.32
CA VAL A 271 8.37 -10.58 8.22
C VAL A 271 7.49 -11.68 8.81
N THR A 272 6.19 -11.42 8.86
CA THR A 272 5.23 -12.47 9.21
C THR A 272 4.89 -13.28 7.96
N ASP A 273 5.11 -14.60 8.03
CA ASP A 273 4.77 -15.51 6.93
C ASP A 273 3.25 -15.42 6.65
N PRO A 274 2.82 -15.07 5.42
CA PRO A 274 1.41 -14.89 5.07
C PRO A 274 0.60 -16.20 5.11
N THR A 275 1.24 -17.33 5.29
CA THR A 275 0.68 -18.69 5.27
C THR A 275 0.51 -19.26 6.68
N THR A 276 1.50 -19.09 7.55
CA THR A 276 1.50 -19.64 8.92
C THR A 276 1.20 -18.58 9.99
N GLY A 277 1.38 -17.29 9.68
CA GLY A 277 1.29 -16.22 10.67
C GLY A 277 2.45 -16.20 11.67
N GLU A 278 3.52 -16.97 11.41
CA GLU A 278 4.74 -16.94 12.20
C GLU A 278 5.57 -15.72 11.84
N THR A 279 6.04 -15.01 12.88
CA THR A 279 6.84 -13.80 12.72
C THR A 279 8.31 -14.16 12.76
N THR A 280 9.01 -13.97 11.64
CA THR A 280 10.48 -14.11 11.57
C THR A 280 11.11 -12.74 11.45
N VAL A 281 12.21 -12.51 12.17
CA VAL A 281 13.00 -11.29 11.97
C VAL A 281 13.70 -11.43 10.62
N LYS A 282 13.54 -10.44 9.75
CA LYS A 282 14.28 -10.36 8.48
C LYS A 282 15.76 -10.36 8.85
N GLU A 283 16.50 -11.41 8.49
CA GLU A 283 17.96 -11.36 8.54
C GLU A 283 18.37 -10.12 7.73
N ILE A 284 18.99 -9.15 8.41
CA ILE A 284 19.56 -7.98 7.76
C ILE A 284 20.54 -8.54 6.73
N PRO A 285 20.33 -8.30 5.42
CA PRO A 285 21.27 -8.76 4.42
C PRO A 285 22.64 -8.20 4.78
N ASP A 286 23.62 -9.07 4.94
CA ASP A 286 25.02 -8.68 5.02
C ASP A 286 25.29 -7.71 3.85
N GLU A 287 25.89 -6.55 4.12
CA GLU A 287 26.13 -5.45 3.15
C GLU A 287 26.89 -5.89 1.88
N THR A 288 27.37 -7.14 1.85
CA THR A 288 28.10 -7.77 0.77
C THR A 288 27.25 -8.47 -0.31
N TYR A 289 25.92 -8.55 -0.17
CA TYR A 289 25.08 -9.30 -1.12
C TYR A 289 23.90 -8.49 -1.70
N SER A 290 24.15 -7.43 -2.45
CA SER A 290 23.23 -6.94 -3.49
C SER A 290 23.95 -6.06 -4.52
N ASN A 291 23.94 -6.51 -5.78
CA ASN A 291 24.30 -5.80 -7.02
C ASN A 291 25.26 -4.59 -6.89
N ASN A 292 26.56 -4.84 -7.09
CA ASN A 292 27.65 -3.85 -7.03
C ASN A 292 27.35 -2.50 -7.72
N LEU A 293 26.62 -2.47 -8.83
CA LEU A 293 26.44 -1.24 -9.61
C LEU A 293 25.52 -0.21 -8.93
N GLU A 294 24.49 -0.65 -8.21
CA GLU A 294 23.52 0.27 -7.59
C GLU A 294 24.07 0.84 -6.27
N THR A 295 24.81 0.01 -5.53
CA THR A 295 25.53 0.39 -4.31
C THR A 295 26.71 1.32 -4.61
N GLU A 296 27.48 1.06 -5.67
CA GLU A 296 28.56 1.96 -6.11
C GLU A 296 28.02 3.34 -6.50
N ASN A 297 26.90 3.39 -7.26
CA ASN A 297 26.25 4.65 -7.63
C ASN A 297 25.72 5.42 -6.41
N GLN A 298 25.16 4.73 -5.42
CA GLN A 298 24.70 5.36 -4.18
C GLN A 298 25.86 5.92 -3.36
N LEU A 299 26.97 5.17 -3.25
CA LEU A 299 28.16 5.60 -2.54
C LEU A 299 28.83 6.78 -3.24
N GLU A 300 28.91 6.77 -4.57
CA GLU A 300 29.44 7.87 -5.38
C GLU A 300 28.60 9.13 -5.23
N LEU A 301 27.26 9.01 -5.28
CA LEU A 301 26.36 10.14 -5.05
C LEU A 301 26.46 10.69 -3.63
N GLN A 302 26.59 9.82 -2.62
CA GLN A 302 26.72 10.20 -1.23
C GLN A 302 28.04 10.94 -0.99
N ASN A 303 29.14 10.45 -1.55
CA ASN A 303 30.45 11.11 -1.48
C ASN A 303 30.42 12.47 -2.18
N PHE A 304 29.85 12.53 -3.39
CA PHE A 304 29.67 13.79 -4.11
C PHE A 304 28.86 14.80 -3.29
N CYS A 305 27.74 14.40 -2.70
CA CYS A 305 26.91 15.28 -1.88
C CYS A 305 27.63 15.75 -0.62
N GLN A 306 28.41 14.88 0.04
CA GLN A 306 29.22 15.25 1.20
C GLN A 306 30.29 16.27 0.84
N GLU A 307 31.01 16.06 -0.27
CA GLU A 307 32.00 17.00 -0.77
C GLU A 307 31.38 18.36 -1.11
N GLN A 308 30.25 18.37 -1.84
CA GLN A 308 29.55 19.62 -2.18
C GLN A 308 29.01 20.33 -0.94
N LEU A 309 28.51 19.59 0.05
CA LEU A 309 28.07 20.16 1.32
C LEU A 309 29.23 20.83 2.07
N LEU A 310 30.38 20.16 2.16
CA LEU A 310 31.58 20.72 2.79
C LEU A 310 32.05 21.99 2.07
N CYS A 311 32.11 21.98 0.72
CA CYS A 311 32.46 23.17 -0.05
C CYS A 311 31.49 24.33 0.20
N CYS A 312 30.18 24.07 0.17
CA CYS A 312 29.17 25.10 0.43
C CYS A 312 29.28 25.66 1.85
N LEU A 313 29.57 24.82 2.85
CA LEU A 313 29.76 25.24 4.22
C LEU A 313 31.04 26.08 4.38
N ASP A 314 32.15 25.66 3.79
CA ASP A 314 33.40 26.41 3.82
C ASP A 314 33.24 27.78 3.17
N GLU A 315 32.61 27.85 1.99
CA GLU A 315 32.32 29.11 1.31
C GLU A 315 31.40 30.01 2.14
N ALA A 316 30.35 29.45 2.75
CA ALA A 316 29.43 30.21 3.59
C ALA A 316 30.11 30.75 4.86
N ILE A 317 30.96 29.94 5.50
CA ILE A 317 31.73 30.35 6.69
C ILE A 317 32.73 31.44 6.30
N GLN A 318 33.49 31.25 5.21
CA GLN A 318 34.46 32.23 4.74
C GLN A 318 33.78 33.56 4.37
N SER A 319 32.65 33.51 3.68
CA SER A 319 31.86 34.68 3.33
C SER A 319 31.32 35.39 4.57
N GLY A 320 30.79 34.63 5.54
CA GLY A 320 30.30 35.17 6.82
C GLY A 320 31.38 35.85 7.65
N ILE A 321 32.58 35.25 7.75
CA ILE A 321 33.72 35.85 8.44
C ILE A 321 34.18 37.12 7.70
N SER A 322 34.32 37.07 6.38
CA SER A 322 34.77 38.20 5.57
C SER A 322 33.81 39.39 5.65
N GLU A 323 32.50 39.13 5.59
CA GLU A 323 31.48 40.16 5.75
C GLU A 323 31.50 40.75 7.17
N HIS A 324 31.72 39.92 8.19
CA HIS A 324 31.84 40.39 9.57
C HIS A 324 33.07 41.29 9.77
N VAL A 325 34.22 40.91 9.22
CA VAL A 325 35.44 41.74 9.23
C VAL A 325 35.17 43.08 8.53
N ARG A 326 34.57 43.05 7.34
CA ARG A 326 34.20 44.26 6.58
C ARG A 326 33.26 45.18 7.36
N GLN A 327 32.28 44.63 8.07
CA GLN A 327 31.37 45.41 8.92
C GLN A 327 32.09 46.05 10.13
N LEU A 328 33.11 45.39 10.67
CA LEU A 328 33.92 45.92 11.78
C LEU A 328 34.87 47.02 11.31
N GLU A 329 35.46 46.90 10.12
CA GLU A 329 36.30 47.93 9.49
C GLU A 329 35.53 49.23 9.25
N GLN A 330 34.26 49.14 8.85
CA GLN A 330 33.39 50.30 8.62
C GLN A 330 33.04 51.05 9.92
N ARG A 331 33.25 50.45 11.09
CA ARG A 331 32.95 51.08 12.39
C ARG A 331 34.22 51.67 13.01
N PRO A 332 34.35 53.01 13.14
CA PRO A 332 35.60 53.66 13.56
C PRO A 332 36.08 53.23 14.96
N ARG A 333 35.17 52.80 15.84
CA ARG A 333 35.50 52.31 17.19
C ARG A 333 36.07 50.88 17.20
N TYR A 334 35.77 50.07 16.19
CA TYR A 334 36.08 48.63 16.14
C TYR A 334 36.99 48.24 14.97
N ALA A 335 37.38 49.19 14.13
CA ALA A 335 38.26 48.96 12.98
C ALA A 335 39.62 48.32 13.38
N HIS A 336 40.17 48.70 14.54
CA HIS A 336 41.38 48.10 15.09
C HIS A 336 41.21 46.65 15.59
N LEU A 337 39.98 46.12 15.67
CA LEU A 337 39.71 44.74 16.08
C LEU A 337 39.38 43.83 14.89
N ALA A 338 39.12 44.42 13.71
CA ALA A 338 38.75 43.66 12.51
C ALA A 338 39.86 42.66 12.09
N HIS A 339 41.13 43.09 12.17
CA HIS A 339 42.28 42.23 11.87
C HIS A 339 42.51 41.10 12.90
N GLN A 340 41.84 41.15 14.06
CA GLN A 340 41.99 40.16 15.13
C GLN A 340 40.93 39.07 15.11
N VAL A 341 39.89 39.19 14.27
CA VAL A 341 38.75 38.27 14.21
C VAL A 341 39.20 36.87 13.81
N GLU A 342 39.98 36.73 12.74
CA GLU A 342 40.43 35.43 12.24
C GLU A 342 41.39 34.72 13.24
N PRO A 343 42.42 35.40 13.81
CA PRO A 343 43.20 34.83 14.90
C PRO A 343 42.38 34.44 16.13
N ALA A 344 41.40 35.26 16.53
CA ALA A 344 40.54 34.97 17.68
C ALA A 344 39.69 33.72 17.46
N LEU A 345 39.09 33.57 16.28
CA LEU A 345 38.32 32.38 15.91
C LEU A 345 39.21 31.13 15.90
N ARG A 346 40.45 31.26 15.42
CA ARG A 346 41.42 30.16 15.43
C ARG A 346 41.71 29.68 16.86
N LEU A 347 42.03 30.60 17.77
CA LEU A 347 42.30 30.29 19.18
C LEU A 347 41.07 29.70 19.90
N LEU A 348 39.87 30.17 19.56
CA LEU A 348 38.63 29.69 20.16
C LEU A 348 38.28 28.27 19.71
N TYR A 349 38.31 28.00 18.40
CA TYR A 349 37.80 26.74 17.86
C TYR A 349 38.86 25.65 17.75
N PHE A 350 40.12 25.98 17.43
CA PHE A 350 41.19 24.99 17.31
C PHE A 350 41.93 24.74 18.63
N GLU A 351 42.11 25.79 19.45
CA GLU A 351 42.86 25.69 20.71
C GLU A 351 41.96 25.64 21.96
N LYS A 352 40.63 25.74 21.78
CA LYS A 352 39.62 25.70 22.86
C LYS A 352 39.89 26.71 23.99
N GLN A 353 40.54 27.83 23.68
CA GLN A 353 40.85 28.86 24.67
C GLN A 353 39.57 29.60 25.08
N SER A 354 39.46 29.98 26.35
CA SER A 354 38.36 30.82 26.82
C SER A 354 38.49 32.26 26.29
N GLN A 355 37.38 32.98 26.16
CA GLN A 355 37.37 34.38 25.68
C GLN A 355 38.31 35.30 26.50
N ALA A 356 38.48 35.03 27.80
CA ALA A 356 39.41 35.78 28.65
C ALA A 356 40.89 35.53 28.30
N GLN A 357 41.25 34.29 27.93
CA GLN A 357 42.60 33.94 27.49
C GLN A 357 42.91 34.51 26.11
N ILE A 358 41.93 34.48 25.19
CA ILE A 358 42.06 35.05 23.85
C ILE A 358 42.28 36.57 23.93
N ALA A 359 41.51 37.27 24.76
CA ALA A 359 41.69 38.71 24.98
C ALA A 359 43.10 39.04 25.54
N ALA A 360 43.63 38.22 26.45
CA ALA A 360 44.98 38.41 26.98
C ALA A 360 46.07 38.19 25.92
N SER A 361 45.95 37.14 25.10
CA SER A 361 46.90 36.79 24.03
C SER A 361 46.91 37.81 22.88
N LEU A 362 45.74 38.31 22.47
CA LEU A 362 45.63 39.30 21.39
C LEU A 362 46.09 40.70 21.83
N VAL A 363 45.86 41.07 23.10
CA VAL A 363 46.38 42.33 23.67
C VAL A 363 47.91 42.31 23.78
N GLN A 364 48.51 41.16 24.09
CA GLN A 364 49.98 41.00 24.11
C GLN A 364 50.59 41.06 22.70
N ALA A 365 49.95 40.44 21.70
CA ALA A 365 50.39 40.50 20.30
C ALA A 365 50.38 41.95 19.75
N SER A 366 49.33 42.73 20.03
CA SER A 366 49.23 44.14 19.61
C SER A 366 50.20 45.12 20.30
N ARG A 367 50.95 44.67 21.30
CA ARG A 367 51.99 45.47 22.01
C ARG A 367 53.41 45.10 21.60
N SER A 368 53.57 44.11 20.73
CA SER A 368 54.86 43.55 20.30
C SER A 368 55.26 44.01 18.88
N ASP A 369 54.34 44.66 18.17
CA ASP A 369 54.55 45.47 16.95
C ASP A 369 54.49 46.96 17.31
#